data_AF-A0A917IZH8-F1
#
_entry.id   AF-A0A917IZH8-F1
#
_cell.length_a   1.000
_cell.length_b   1.000
_cell.length_c   1.000
_cell.angle_alpha   90.00
_cell.angle_beta   90.00
_cell.angle_gamma   90.00
#
_symmetry.space_group_name_H-M   'P 1'
#
loop_
_entity.id
_entity.type
_entity.pdbx_description
1 polymer ?
#
loop_
_entity_poly.entity_id
_entity_poly.type
_entity_poly.pdbx_seq_one_letter_code
_entity_poly.pdbx_strand_id
1 'polypeptide(L)'
;MGITLFVEKLNEDKSMGYTTNHAMMLENASRVRIKNIENTDDIVGLVFQAGRYVATILTDINNEVGMMFIDLKKDRQKAIQMSTQFVGEAKELFMKNFEAVSKNYEENYNLIELVQDNSFAPNIIAN
;
A
#
# COMPACT_ATOMS: atom_id res chain seq x y z
N MET A 1 4.82 -11.76 15.97
CA MET A 1 3.53 -11.04 15.99
C MET A 1 3.44 -10.24 14.70
N GLY A 2 2.30 -10.29 14.01
CA GLY A 2 2.06 -9.43 12.85
C GLY A 2 1.93 -7.97 13.26
N ILE A 3 2.12 -7.07 12.30
CA ILE A 3 1.96 -5.63 12.46
C ILE A 3 0.58 -5.24 11.91
N THR A 4 -0.16 -4.43 12.67
CA THR A 4 -1.45 -3.88 12.22
C THR A 4 -1.21 -2.57 11.48
N LEU A 5 -1.79 -2.43 10.29
CA LEU A 5 -1.86 -1.20 9.53
C LEU A 5 -3.32 -0.74 9.43
N PHE A 6 -3.53 0.57 9.42
CA PHE A 6 -4.85 1.17 9.44
C PHE A 6 -5.24 1.70 8.06
N VAL A 7 -6.51 1.56 7.69
CA VAL A 7 -7.07 2.07 6.44
C VAL A 7 -8.42 2.75 6.69
N GLU A 8 -8.79 3.72 5.86
CA GLU A 8 -10.11 4.37 5.94
C GLU A 8 -11.20 3.51 5.30
N LYS A 9 -10.86 2.81 4.22
CA LYS A 9 -11.76 1.86 3.57
C LYS A 9 -11.05 0.54 3.34
N LEU A 10 -11.74 -0.54 3.67
CA LEU A 10 -11.37 -1.92 3.35
C LEU A 10 -12.52 -2.52 2.53
N ASN A 11 -12.23 -3.12 1.39
CA ASN A 11 -13.28 -3.78 0.60
C ASN A 11 -13.81 -5.05 1.31
N GLU A 12 -14.98 -5.53 0.90
CA GLU A 12 -15.70 -6.62 1.58
C GLU A 12 -14.88 -7.92 1.69
N ASP A 13 -14.13 -8.27 0.65
CA ASP A 13 -13.25 -9.45 0.59
C ASP A 13 -11.87 -9.22 1.24
N LYS A 14 -11.63 -8.00 1.75
CA LYS A 14 -10.40 -7.54 2.41
C LYS A 14 -9.15 -7.69 1.54
N SER A 15 -9.32 -7.73 0.23
CA SER A 15 -8.23 -7.79 -0.74
C SER A 15 -7.60 -6.42 -1.00
N MET A 16 -8.20 -5.34 -0.52
CA MET A 16 -7.74 -3.98 -0.74
C MET A 16 -8.13 -3.04 0.37
N GLY A 17 -7.17 -2.24 0.83
CA GLY A 17 -7.39 -1.13 1.74
C GLY A 17 -6.75 0.15 1.23
N TYR A 18 -7.36 1.30 1.54
CA TYR A 18 -6.79 2.62 1.22
C TYR A 18 -6.96 3.63 2.36
N THR A 19 -6.02 4.58 2.45
CA THR A 19 -6.11 5.78 3.29
C THR A 19 -5.55 7.00 2.55
N THR A 20 -6.25 8.13 2.64
CA THR A 20 -5.79 9.49 2.32
C THR A 20 -5.65 10.36 3.58
N ASN A 21 -6.02 9.84 4.75
CA ASN A 21 -5.74 10.48 6.04
C ASN A 21 -4.21 10.51 6.32
N HIS A 22 -3.63 11.71 6.46
CA HIS A 22 -2.21 11.92 6.67
C HIS A 22 -1.71 11.35 8.01
N ALA A 23 -2.49 11.47 9.09
CA ALA A 23 -2.10 10.92 10.39
C ALA A 23 -2.03 9.39 10.32
N MET A 24 -2.98 8.76 9.63
CA MET A 24 -3.00 7.33 9.40
C MET A 24 -1.85 6.86 8.51
N MET A 25 -1.53 7.61 7.45
CA MET A 25 -0.39 7.33 6.58
C MET A 25 0.94 7.39 7.34
N LEU A 26 1.14 8.41 8.18
CA LEU A 26 2.34 8.56 9.01
C LEU A 26 2.46 7.40 10.01
N GLU A 27 1.35 7.03 10.66
CA GLU A 27 1.30 5.89 11.58
C GLU A 27 1.71 4.60 10.86
N ASN A 28 1.13 4.32 9.68
CA ASN A 28 1.48 3.15 8.87
C ASN A 28 2.95 3.17 8.44
N ALA A 29 3.47 4.33 7.98
CA ALA A 29 4.86 4.47 7.57
C ALA A 29 5.83 4.21 8.72
N SER A 30 5.49 4.60 9.96
CA SER A 30 6.32 4.31 11.14
C SER A 30 6.40 2.82 11.49
N ARG A 31 5.36 2.06 11.13
CA ARG A 31 5.21 0.64 11.43
C ARG A 31 5.87 -0.26 10.39
N VAL A 32 5.89 0.19 9.13
CA VAL A 32 6.56 -0.53 8.05
C VAL A 32 8.04 -0.15 8.04
N ARG A 33 8.94 -1.10 8.35
CA ARG A 33 10.37 -0.94 8.05
C ARG A 33 10.56 -1.01 6.53
N ILE A 34 10.42 0.12 5.85
CA ILE A 34 10.73 0.26 4.42
C ILE A 34 12.24 0.09 4.26
N LYS A 35 12.69 -1.12 3.93
CA LYS A 35 14.07 -1.39 3.55
C LYS A 35 14.14 -1.41 2.03
N ASN A 36 14.97 -0.54 1.45
CA ASN A 36 15.31 -0.39 0.02
C ASN A 36 14.45 0.63 -0.76
N ILE A 37 14.78 1.92 -0.65
CA ILE A 37 14.55 2.88 -1.73
C ILE A 37 15.90 3.58 -1.96
N GLU A 38 16.62 3.19 -3.01
CA GLU A 38 17.99 3.66 -3.28
C GLU A 38 18.04 4.84 -4.28
N ASN A 39 16.93 5.21 -4.92
CA ASN A 39 16.80 6.37 -5.81
C ASN A 39 15.39 6.95 -5.70
N THR A 40 15.26 8.19 -5.18
CA THR A 40 13.97 8.82 -4.85
C THR A 40 13.49 9.85 -5.86
N ASP A 41 14.27 10.14 -6.91
CA ASP A 41 14.11 11.39 -7.67
C ASP A 41 13.06 11.32 -8.78
N ASP A 42 12.57 10.13 -9.14
CA ASP A 42 11.52 9.91 -10.16
C ASP A 42 10.19 9.38 -9.59
N ILE A 43 10.04 9.31 -8.26
CA ILE A 43 8.93 8.56 -7.67
C ILE A 43 7.66 9.40 -7.53
N VAL A 44 6.77 9.28 -8.53
CA VAL A 44 5.33 9.66 -8.43
C VAL A 44 4.51 8.61 -7.64
N GLY A 45 5.16 7.62 -7.02
CA GLY A 45 4.52 6.75 -6.04
C GLY A 45 5.43 5.65 -5.47
N LEU A 46 5.63 5.62 -4.15
CA LEU A 46 6.49 4.64 -3.48
C LEU A 46 5.80 3.26 -3.50
N VAL A 47 6.41 2.27 -4.16
CA VAL A 47 5.89 0.88 -4.20
C VAL A 47 6.74 -0.05 -3.33
N PHE A 48 6.12 -0.75 -2.39
CA PHE A 48 6.82 -1.60 -1.42
C PHE A 48 6.01 -2.83 -1.01
N GLN A 49 6.67 -3.79 -0.34
CA GLN A 49 6.02 -4.99 0.20
C GLN A 49 5.56 -4.75 1.63
N ALA A 50 4.36 -5.20 1.95
CA ALA A 50 3.81 -5.19 3.30
C ALA A 50 3.19 -6.55 3.59
N GLY A 51 4.00 -7.53 3.99
CA GLY A 51 3.53 -8.90 4.22
C GLY A 51 2.94 -9.50 2.95
N ARG A 52 1.68 -9.92 2.99
CA ARG A 52 0.95 -10.46 1.81
C ARG A 52 0.47 -9.38 0.83
N TYR A 53 0.70 -8.11 1.14
CA TYR A 53 0.24 -6.98 0.36
C TYR A 53 1.39 -6.39 -0.45
N VAL A 54 1.08 -5.91 -1.66
CA VAL A 54 1.86 -4.84 -2.29
C VAL A 54 1.20 -3.53 -1.92
N ALA A 55 2.01 -2.60 -1.43
CA ALA A 55 1.58 -1.29 -0.99
C ALA A 55 2.14 -0.21 -1.91
N THR A 56 1.35 0.83 -2.14
CA THR A 56 1.74 1.95 -2.99
C THR A 56 1.31 3.26 -2.35
N ILE A 57 2.21 4.23 -2.29
CA ILE A 57 1.85 5.63 -2.04
C ILE A 57 1.55 6.25 -3.41
N LEU A 58 0.43 6.94 -3.55
CA LEU A 58 -0.08 7.52 -4.80
C LEU A 58 -0.43 8.97 -4.57
N THR A 59 -0.33 9.78 -5.61
CA THR A 59 -0.87 11.14 -5.63
C THR A 59 -2.02 11.19 -6.62
N ASP A 60 -3.17 11.72 -6.22
CA ASP A 60 -4.34 11.87 -7.09
C ASP A 60 -4.22 13.11 -8.03
N ILE A 61 -5.24 13.32 -8.86
CA ILE A 61 -5.28 14.46 -9.81
C ILE A 61 -5.32 15.85 -9.12
N ASN A 62 -5.64 15.90 -7.83
CA ASN A 62 -5.72 17.11 -7.02
C ASN A 62 -4.44 17.32 -6.19
N ASN A 63 -3.41 16.49 -6.38
CA ASN A 63 -2.20 16.42 -5.55
C ASN A 63 -2.44 15.91 -4.11
N GLU A 64 -3.54 15.20 -3.85
CA GLU A 64 -3.76 14.52 -2.58
C GLU A 64 -2.98 13.20 -2.52
N VAL A 65 -2.22 13.00 -1.45
CA VAL A 65 -1.43 11.77 -1.27
C VAL A 65 -2.29 10.72 -0.56
N GLY A 66 -2.24 9.49 -1.06
CA GLY A 66 -2.87 8.33 -0.46
C GLY A 66 -1.92 7.13 -0.38
N MET A 67 -2.22 6.20 0.54
CA MET A 67 -1.56 4.92 0.65
C MET A 67 -2.57 3.80 0.40
N MET A 68 -2.21 2.86 -0.46
CA MET A 68 -3.04 1.74 -0.88
C MET A 68 -2.33 0.42 -0.65
N PHE A 69 -3.08 -0.60 -0.27
CA PHE A 69 -2.59 -1.96 -0.01
C PHE A 69 -3.44 -2.96 -0.81
N ILE A 70 -2.80 -3.91 -1.49
CA ILE A 70 -3.47 -4.88 -2.36
C ILE A 70 -2.98 -6.29 -2.04
N ASP A 71 -3.90 -7.19 -1.66
CA ASP A 71 -3.66 -8.63 -1.43
C ASP A 71 -3.74 -9.39 -2.75
N LEU A 72 -2.59 -9.73 -3.30
CA LEU A 72 -2.46 -10.09 -4.70
C LEU A 72 -2.78 -11.56 -5.02
N LYS A 73 -2.80 -12.44 -4.01
CA LYS A 73 -3.16 -13.86 -4.23
C LYS A 73 -4.67 -14.06 -4.25
N LYS A 74 -5.42 -13.25 -3.52
CA LYS A 74 -6.89 -13.29 -3.54
C LYS A 74 -7.46 -12.76 -4.86
N ASP A 75 -6.80 -11.77 -5.48
CA ASP A 75 -7.27 -11.19 -6.74
C ASP A 75 -6.13 -10.79 -7.70
N ARG A 76 -5.51 -11.80 -8.30
CA ARG A 76 -4.41 -11.62 -9.27
C ARG A 76 -4.84 -10.82 -10.50
N GLN A 77 -6.09 -10.95 -10.94
CA GLN A 77 -6.57 -10.21 -12.11
C GLN A 77 -6.70 -8.72 -11.79
N LYS A 78 -7.29 -8.36 -10.65
CA LYS A 78 -7.40 -6.97 -10.21
C LYS A 78 -6.03 -6.35 -9.94
N ALA A 79 -5.09 -7.11 -9.39
CA ALA A 79 -3.70 -6.67 -9.26
C ALA A 79 -3.04 -6.28 -10.61
N ILE A 80 -3.21 -7.12 -11.63
CA ILE A 80 -2.70 -6.83 -12.98
C ILE A 80 -3.44 -5.64 -13.60
N GLN A 81 -4.74 -5.52 -13.38
CA GLN A 81 -5.50 -4.35 -13.84
C GLN A 81 -5.02 -3.08 -13.16
N MET A 82 -4.78 -3.08 -11.85
CA MET A 82 -4.27 -1.92 -11.13
C MET A 82 -2.85 -1.57 -11.54
N SER A 83 -2.03 -2.57 -11.91
CA SER A 83 -0.70 -2.29 -12.43
C SER A 83 -0.69 -1.51 -13.75
N THR A 84 -1.82 -1.48 -14.48
CA THR A 84 -1.97 -0.63 -15.67
C THR A 84 -2.06 0.85 -15.36
N GLN A 85 -2.38 1.21 -14.11
CA GLN A 85 -2.39 2.61 -13.66
C GLN A 85 -0.96 3.14 -13.42
N PHE A 86 0.02 2.24 -13.28
CA PHE A 86 1.43 2.60 -13.20
C PHE A 86 2.08 2.61 -14.58
N VAL A 87 3.03 3.52 -14.79
CA VAL A 87 3.83 3.64 -16.01
C VAL A 87 5.32 3.64 -15.66
N GLY A 88 6.17 3.27 -16.62
CA GLY A 88 7.62 3.27 -16.45
C GLY A 88 8.12 2.43 -15.26
N GLU A 89 9.10 2.96 -14.53
CA GLU A 89 9.76 2.29 -13.41
C GLU A 89 8.80 1.90 -12.28
N ALA A 90 7.77 2.71 -12.01
CA ALA A 90 6.76 2.40 -10.99
C ALA A 90 6.02 1.10 -11.30
N LYS A 91 5.75 0.83 -12.58
CA LYS A 91 5.12 -0.43 -13.02
C LYS A 91 6.07 -1.61 -12.85
N GLU A 92 7.34 -1.44 -13.20
CA GLU A 92 8.36 -2.48 -13.04
C GLU A 92 8.56 -2.84 -11.56
N LEU A 93 8.64 -1.85 -10.69
CA LEU A 93 8.72 -2.03 -9.23
C LEU A 93 7.47 -2.73 -8.69
N PHE A 94 6.28 -2.34 -9.15
CA PHE A 94 5.05 -3.02 -8.78
C PHE A 94 5.09 -4.50 -9.16
N MET A 95 5.45 -4.82 -10.40
CA MET A 95 5.51 -6.20 -10.87
C MET A 95 6.58 -7.03 -10.14
N LYS A 96 7.75 -6.44 -9.85
CA LYS A 96 8.81 -7.09 -9.06
C LYS A 96 8.33 -7.43 -7.65
N ASN A 97 7.68 -6.48 -6.97
CA ASN A 97 7.11 -6.70 -5.64
C ASN A 97 5.95 -7.70 -5.67
N PHE A 98 5.12 -7.66 -6.72
CA PHE A 98 4.05 -8.61 -6.96
C PHE A 98 4.58 -10.05 -7.02
N GLU A 99 5.63 -10.29 -7.81
CA GLU A 99 6.22 -11.62 -7.95
C GLU A 99 6.85 -12.11 -6.65
N ALA A 100 7.56 -11.23 -5.94
CA ALA A 100 8.20 -11.56 -4.67
C ALA A 100 7.18 -11.93 -3.58
N VAL A 101 6.13 -11.12 -3.41
CA VAL A 101 5.03 -11.39 -2.48
C VAL A 101 4.31 -12.68 -2.85
N SER A 102 4.07 -12.92 -4.14
CA SER A 102 3.41 -14.14 -4.62
C SER A 102 4.20 -15.42 -4.33
N LYS A 103 5.53 -15.39 -4.47
CA LYS A 103 6.41 -16.54 -4.20
C LYS A 103 6.42 -16.94 -2.71
N ASN A 104 6.38 -15.95 -1.81
CA ASN A 104 6.49 -16.16 -0.36
C ASN A 104 5.17 -15.89 0.38
N TYR A 105 4.03 -16.04 -0.31
CA TYR A 105 2.74 -15.56 0.21
C TYR A 105 2.33 -16.20 1.54
N GLU A 106 2.49 -17.52 1.68
CA GLU A 106 2.11 -18.25 2.90
C GLU A 106 2.95 -17.82 4.10
N GLU A 107 4.26 -17.62 3.89
CA GLU A 107 5.18 -17.14 4.91
C GLU A 107 4.84 -15.70 5.35
N ASN A 108 4.37 -14.90 4.41
CA ASN A 108 4.05 -13.49 4.62
C ASN A 108 2.60 -13.25 5.11
N TYR A 109 1.75 -14.28 5.12
CA TYR A 109 0.29 -14.14 5.26
C TYR A 109 -0.14 -13.44 6.55
N ASN A 110 0.52 -13.76 7.66
CA ASN A 110 0.20 -13.26 9.00
C ASN A 110 1.12 -12.12 9.47
N LEU A 111 1.98 -11.59 8.58
CA LEU A 111 2.91 -10.52 8.94
C LEU A 111 2.22 -9.16 9.03
N ILE A 112 1.16 -8.95 8.25
CA ILE A 112 0.41 -7.70 8.20
C ILE A 112 -1.09 -7.97 8.27
N GLU A 113 -1.79 -7.18 9.07
CA GLU A 113 -3.24 -7.09 9.11
C GLU A 113 -3.68 -5.67 8.75
N LEU A 114 -4.64 -5.55 7.82
CA LEU A 114 -5.31 -4.27 7.55
C LEU A 114 -6.56 -4.17 8.41
N VAL A 115 -6.67 -3.09 9.17
CA VAL A 115 -7.83 -2.76 10.01
C VAL A 115 -8.44 -1.46 9.52
N GLN A 116 -9.74 -1.48 9.26
CA GLN A 116 -10.46 -0.24 9.00
C GLN A 116 -10.66 0.52 10.31
N ASP A 117 -10.21 1.77 10.37
CA ASP A 117 -10.29 2.59 11.58
C ASP A 117 -10.70 4.03 11.26
N ASN A 118 -11.85 4.44 11.80
CA ASN A 118 -12.40 5.79 11.60
C ASN A 118 -12.12 6.73 12.78
N SER A 119 -11.34 6.29 13.78
CA SER A 119 -11.02 7.06 14.99
C SER A 119 -9.86 8.04 14.81
N PHE A 120 -9.10 7.92 13.71
CA PHE A 120 -8.05 8.87 13.36
C PHE A 120 -8.66 10.25 13.11
N ALA A 121 -8.02 11.28 13.67
CA ALA A 121 -8.47 12.65 13.48
C ALA A 121 -8.50 13.00 11.98
N PRO A 122 -9.55 13.65 11.47
CA PRO A 122 -9.59 14.11 10.07
C PRO A 122 -8.41 15.04 9.79
N ASN A 123 -7.95 15.10 8.55
CA ASN A 123 -6.83 15.94 8.13
C ASN A 123 -7.08 17.41 8.52
N ILE A 124 -6.50 17.86 9.65
CA ILE A 124 -6.45 19.28 10.00
C ILE A 124 -5.24 19.85 9.27
N ILE A 125 -5.37 20.05 7.96
CA ILE A 125 -4.44 20.93 7.27
C ILE A 125 -4.88 22.34 7.68
N ALA A 126 -4.16 22.92 8.65
CA ALA A 126 -4.32 24.32 8.99
C ALA A 126 -3.99 25.13 7.72
N ASN A 127 -5.01 25.81 7.18
CA ASN A 127 -4.85 26.83 6.14
C ASN A 127 -3.91 27.94 6.61
#